data_AF-A0A966Q4W6-F1
#
_entry.id   AF-A0A966Q4W6-F1
#
_cell.length_a   1.000
_cell.length_b   1.000
_cell.length_c   1.000
_cell.angle_alpha   90.00
_cell.angle_beta   90.00
_cell.angle_gamma   90.00
#
_symmetry.space_group_name_H-M   'P 1'
#
loop_
_entity.id
_entity.type
_entity.pdbx_description
1 polymer ?
#
loop_
_entity_poly.entity_id
_entity_poly.type
_entity_poly.pdbx_seq_one_letter_code
_entity_poly.pdbx_strand_id
1 'polypeptide(L)'
;MSQNIIFLFLLGTLMMPSLRTSASESGFPADPVSSDLTAHTVIVFNRLDPDSQPLAETYAKARSIPSDRMIGLECPVTEEISRTDFDTKIRKPLEDIFTSRGWLKRTENFLPNPVLGLSGNVPVQQAQDNPIWIMVLMRGVPLKISEDPSVLAPEALMAQLRPNYASVDSELALLPIQGLPLYGMISNPYFADKRIRPFGQFFANYLILVTRLDGPTPDIVRRMIRDAVETEKTELTGRAFFDVRSIEKKDDP
;
A
#
# COMPACT_ATOMS: atom_id res chain seq x y z
N MET A 1 48.66 59.54 -62.59
CA MET A 1 47.97 58.91 -63.74
C MET A 1 47.57 57.51 -63.31
N SER A 2 46.32 57.11 -63.62
CA SER A 2 45.63 55.85 -63.24
C SER A 2 45.16 55.81 -61.77
N GLN A 3 43.88 56.04 -61.41
CA GLN A 3 42.64 55.22 -61.62
C GLN A 3 42.81 53.79 -61.06
N ASN A 4 41.92 53.15 -60.27
CA ASN A 4 40.48 53.26 -59.98
C ASN A 4 40.17 52.31 -58.76
N ILE A 5 39.40 52.68 -57.73
CA ILE A 5 37.97 52.31 -57.46
C ILE A 5 37.72 51.13 -56.47
N ILE A 6 37.08 51.46 -55.32
CA ILE A 6 36.00 50.73 -54.56
C ILE A 6 36.41 49.45 -53.74
N PHE A 7 35.91 49.07 -52.54
CA PHE A 7 34.59 49.16 -51.86
C PHE A 7 34.79 49.26 -50.32
N LEU A 8 33.99 50.10 -49.64
CA LEU A 8 33.90 50.20 -48.19
C LEU A 8 32.74 49.30 -47.70
N PHE A 9 33.00 48.31 -46.84
CA PHE A 9 31.97 47.54 -46.13
C PHE A 9 31.93 47.97 -44.66
N LEU A 10 30.84 48.63 -44.26
CA LEU A 10 30.44 48.79 -42.86
C LEU A 10 29.94 47.43 -42.34
N LEU A 11 30.53 46.91 -41.27
CA LEU A 11 29.92 45.86 -40.46
C LEU A 11 29.62 46.43 -39.07
N GLY A 12 28.34 46.67 -38.82
CA GLY A 12 27.82 47.17 -37.55
C GLY A 12 27.87 46.11 -36.44
N THR A 13 28.35 46.52 -35.27
CA THR A 13 28.36 45.74 -34.04
C THR A 13 26.94 45.65 -33.48
N LEU A 14 26.25 44.53 -33.73
CA LEU A 14 24.96 44.24 -33.08
C LEU A 14 25.22 43.50 -31.75
N MET A 15 25.03 44.21 -30.64
CA MET A 15 24.94 43.64 -29.29
C MET A 15 23.63 42.83 -29.18
N MET A 16 23.72 41.50 -29.12
CA MET A 16 22.58 40.65 -28.79
C MET A 16 22.40 40.57 -27.26
N PRO A 17 21.19 40.83 -26.72
CA PRO A 17 20.90 40.69 -25.31
C PRO A 17 20.69 39.20 -24.96
N SER A 18 21.49 38.64 -24.06
CA SER A 18 21.20 37.30 -23.51
C SER A 18 20.08 37.42 -22.48
N LEU A 19 18.96 36.75 -22.77
CA LEU A 19 17.73 36.71 -21.98
C LEU A 19 17.99 36.37 -20.50
N ARG A 20 17.38 37.14 -19.60
CA ARG A 20 17.11 36.70 -18.22
C ARG A 20 15.99 35.66 -18.29
N THR A 21 16.30 34.40 -18.09
CA THR A 21 15.30 33.37 -17.83
C THR A 21 14.75 33.60 -16.43
N SER A 22 13.52 34.09 -16.32
CA SER A 22 12.76 34.05 -15.08
C SER A 22 12.49 32.58 -14.76
N ALA A 23 13.14 32.05 -13.74
CA ALA A 23 12.71 30.80 -13.14
C ALA A 23 11.33 31.05 -12.52
N SER A 24 10.28 30.60 -13.19
CA SER A 24 8.97 30.46 -12.56
C SER A 24 9.10 29.39 -11.50
N GLU A 25 8.96 29.76 -10.23
CA GLU A 25 8.65 28.83 -9.15
C GLU A 25 7.32 28.14 -9.48
N SER A 26 7.40 26.99 -10.15
CA SER A 26 6.29 26.05 -10.20
C SER A 26 6.23 25.39 -8.82
N GLY A 27 5.63 26.07 -7.85
CA GLY A 27 5.13 25.41 -6.66
C GLY A 27 4.24 24.27 -7.12
N PHE A 28 4.60 23.03 -6.74
CA PHE A 28 3.70 21.90 -6.89
C PHE A 28 2.40 22.29 -6.15
N PRO A 29 1.25 22.41 -6.85
CA PRO A 29 0.00 22.57 -6.12
C PRO A 29 -0.14 21.34 -5.23
N ALA A 30 -0.34 21.55 -3.93
CA ALA A 30 -0.71 20.48 -3.02
C ALA A 30 -2.02 19.89 -3.53
N ASP A 31 -1.94 18.71 -4.16
CA ASP A 31 -3.10 18.04 -4.71
C ASP A 31 -4.14 17.77 -3.60
N PRO A 32 -5.45 17.92 -3.88
CA PRO A 32 -6.54 17.64 -2.92
C PRO A 32 -6.74 16.14 -2.63
N VAL A 33 -5.76 15.28 -2.94
CA VAL A 33 -5.81 13.81 -2.79
C VAL A 33 -5.98 13.39 -1.32
N SER A 34 -5.62 14.23 -0.35
CA SER A 34 -5.67 13.86 1.07
C SER A 34 -7.09 13.71 1.63
N SER A 35 -8.09 14.41 1.08
CA SER A 35 -9.47 14.36 1.58
C SER A 35 -10.25 13.11 1.10
N ASP A 36 -9.78 12.45 0.04
CA ASP A 36 -10.43 11.27 -0.54
C ASP A 36 -9.98 9.96 0.13
N LEU A 37 -8.68 9.85 0.45
CA LEU A 37 -8.11 8.60 1.00
C LEU A 37 -8.61 8.27 2.41
N THR A 38 -8.99 9.26 3.21
CA THR A 38 -9.57 9.04 4.56
C THR A 38 -10.91 8.33 4.47
N ALA A 39 -11.71 8.68 3.45
CA ALA A 39 -12.96 8.02 3.11
C ALA A 39 -12.76 6.64 2.47
N HIS A 40 -11.51 6.22 2.22
CA HIS A 40 -11.14 4.89 1.73
C HIS A 40 -10.29 4.07 2.72
N THR A 41 -10.01 4.60 3.91
CA THR A 41 -9.22 3.96 4.95
C THR A 41 -10.11 3.31 6.02
N VAL A 42 -9.83 2.09 6.44
CA VAL A 42 -10.44 1.45 7.63
C VAL A 42 -9.39 1.19 8.68
N ILE A 43 -9.76 1.32 9.95
CA ILE A 43 -8.90 0.99 11.09
C ILE A 43 -9.47 -0.25 11.77
N VAL A 44 -8.63 -1.26 11.99
CA VAL A 44 -9.01 -2.49 12.69
C VAL A 44 -8.25 -2.55 14.00
N PHE A 45 -8.98 -2.64 15.12
CA PHE A 45 -8.40 -2.73 16.45
C PHE A 45 -8.90 -3.98 17.18
N ASN A 46 -8.07 -4.51 18.08
CA ASN A 46 -8.41 -5.68 18.88
C ASN A 46 -9.01 -5.24 20.22
N ARG A 47 -10.27 -5.55 20.46
CA ARG A 47 -11.00 -5.26 21.71
C ARG A 47 -10.42 -6.01 22.93
N LEU A 48 -9.71 -7.11 22.70
CA LEU A 48 -9.07 -7.88 23.78
C LEU A 48 -7.73 -7.29 24.23
N ASP A 49 -7.17 -6.33 23.49
CA ASP A 49 -6.02 -5.52 23.93
C ASP A 49 -6.54 -4.14 24.40
N PRO A 50 -6.42 -3.80 25.70
CA PRO A 50 -6.97 -2.58 26.27
C PRO A 50 -6.37 -1.29 25.69
N ASP A 51 -5.16 -1.34 25.13
CA ASP A 51 -4.53 -0.17 24.52
C ASP A 51 -4.92 0.01 23.04
N SER A 52 -5.44 -1.03 22.38
CA SER A 52 -5.68 -1.03 20.94
C SER A 52 -6.71 0.02 20.52
N GLN A 53 -7.85 0.10 21.22
CA GLN A 53 -8.91 1.06 20.90
C GLN A 53 -8.46 2.52 21.13
N PRO A 54 -7.88 2.91 22.29
CA PRO A 54 -7.37 4.26 22.47
C PRO A 54 -6.33 4.69 21.42
N LEU A 55 -5.47 3.75 20.98
CA LEU A 55 -4.50 3.99 19.91
C LEU A 55 -5.21 4.21 18.56
N ALA A 56 -6.23 3.39 18.26
CA ALA A 56 -7.05 3.51 17.06
C ALA A 56 -7.75 4.87 16.98
N GLU A 57 -8.37 5.31 18.09
CA GLU A 57 -9.04 6.61 18.20
C GLU A 57 -8.04 7.77 18.02
N THR A 58 -6.85 7.65 18.61
CA THR A 58 -5.77 8.63 18.45
C THR A 58 -5.34 8.76 17.00
N TYR A 59 -5.13 7.64 16.30
CA TYR A 59 -4.77 7.63 14.88
C TYR A 59 -5.90 8.16 14.00
N ALA A 60 -7.14 7.73 14.23
CA ALA A 60 -8.31 8.17 13.49
C ALA A 60 -8.47 9.69 13.56
N LYS A 61 -8.36 10.27 14.77
CA LYS A 61 -8.43 11.72 14.99
C LYS A 61 -7.28 12.45 14.29
N ALA A 62 -6.07 11.93 14.37
CA ALA A 62 -4.90 12.54 13.74
C ALA A 62 -5.01 12.61 12.20
N ARG A 63 -5.70 11.64 11.59
CA ARG A 63 -5.88 11.53 10.13
C ARG A 63 -7.26 11.94 9.63
N SER A 64 -8.15 12.42 10.51
CA SER A 64 -9.55 12.73 10.17
C SER A 64 -10.29 11.55 9.52
N ILE A 65 -10.03 10.32 9.98
CA ILE A 65 -10.71 9.11 9.48
C ILE A 65 -12.11 9.05 10.11
N PRO A 66 -13.17 8.83 9.30
CA PRO A 66 -14.54 8.71 9.79
C PRO A 66 -14.71 7.62 10.87
N SER A 67 -15.53 7.91 11.89
CA SER A 67 -15.71 6.98 13.04
C SER A 67 -16.41 5.68 12.65
N ASP A 68 -17.24 5.69 11.61
CA ASP A 68 -17.85 4.49 11.06
C ASP A 68 -16.79 3.55 10.44
N ARG A 69 -15.61 4.05 10.07
CA ARG A 69 -14.50 3.26 9.50
C ARG A 69 -13.57 2.64 10.56
N MET A 70 -13.91 2.76 11.84
CA MET A 70 -13.23 2.08 12.93
C MET A 70 -13.94 0.76 13.27
N ILE A 71 -13.23 -0.35 13.13
CA ILE A 71 -13.75 -1.70 13.32
C ILE A 71 -13.04 -2.36 14.50
N GLY A 72 -13.79 -2.70 15.54
CA GLY A 72 -13.29 -3.46 16.67
C GLY A 72 -13.59 -4.94 16.51
N LEU A 73 -12.56 -5.79 16.62
CA LEU A 73 -12.65 -7.25 16.57
C LEU A 73 -12.27 -7.86 17.92
N GLU A 74 -12.74 -9.07 18.19
CA GLU A 74 -12.30 -9.87 19.33
C GLU A 74 -11.45 -11.04 18.81
N CYS A 75 -10.12 -10.84 18.79
CA CYS A 75 -9.17 -11.85 18.32
C CYS A 75 -8.07 -12.09 19.38
N PRO A 76 -7.37 -13.24 19.34
CA PRO A 76 -6.29 -13.52 20.29
C PRO A 76 -5.24 -12.40 20.31
N VAL A 77 -4.65 -12.14 21.48
CA VAL A 77 -3.56 -11.16 21.63
C VAL A 77 -2.17 -11.78 21.40
N THR A 78 -2.12 -13.04 20.98
CA THR A 78 -0.87 -13.75 20.63
C THR A 78 -0.43 -13.38 19.22
N GLU A 79 0.88 -13.42 18.98
CA GLU A 79 1.44 -13.11 17.65
C GLU A 79 1.05 -14.14 16.59
N GLU A 80 1.06 -15.42 16.95
CA GLU A 80 0.69 -16.52 16.07
C GLU A 80 -0.67 -17.10 16.49
N ILE A 81 -1.52 -17.36 15.49
CA ILE A 81 -2.85 -17.97 15.66
C ILE A 81 -3.06 -19.09 14.64
N SER A 82 -4.02 -19.97 14.91
CA SER A 82 -4.41 -21.02 13.96
C SER A 82 -5.14 -20.44 12.74
N ARG A 83 -5.16 -21.18 11.64
CA ARG A 83 -5.97 -20.83 10.46
C ARG A 83 -7.46 -20.70 10.81
N THR A 84 -7.98 -21.61 11.63
CA THR A 84 -9.36 -21.56 12.12
C THR A 84 -9.64 -20.30 12.95
N ASP A 85 -8.74 -19.90 13.84
CA ASP A 85 -8.89 -18.66 14.61
C ASP A 85 -8.88 -17.43 13.69
N PHE A 86 -8.00 -17.40 12.70
CA PHE A 86 -7.98 -16.31 11.72
C PHE A 86 -9.30 -16.21 10.96
N ASP A 87 -9.79 -17.33 10.42
CA ASP A 87 -11.01 -17.33 9.62
C ASP A 87 -12.25 -16.98 10.44
N THR A 88 -12.35 -17.47 11.69
CA THR A 88 -13.54 -17.29 12.53
C THR A 88 -13.55 -15.99 13.33
N LYS A 89 -12.38 -15.51 13.78
CA LYS A 89 -12.27 -14.33 14.68
C LYS A 89 -11.82 -13.05 13.97
N ILE A 90 -11.28 -13.16 12.75
CA ILE A 90 -10.79 -12.00 11.99
C ILE A 90 -11.47 -11.91 10.62
N ARG A 91 -11.25 -12.89 9.73
CA ARG A 91 -11.75 -12.83 8.34
C ARG A 91 -13.26 -12.70 8.29
N LYS A 92 -13.99 -13.66 8.88
CA LYS A 92 -15.45 -13.70 8.82
C LYS A 92 -16.11 -12.47 9.46
N PRO A 93 -15.73 -12.01 10.67
CA PRO A 93 -16.28 -10.78 11.22
C PRO A 93 -16.07 -9.55 10.34
N LEU A 94 -14.89 -9.41 9.71
CA LEU A 94 -14.64 -8.30 8.78
C LEU A 94 -15.53 -8.40 7.54
N GLU A 95 -15.64 -9.59 6.95
CA GLU A 95 -16.50 -9.84 5.79
C GLU A 95 -17.96 -9.54 6.12
N ASP A 96 -18.48 -10.05 7.24
CA ASP A 96 -19.85 -9.83 7.68
C ASP A 96 -20.14 -8.32 7.84
N ILE A 97 -19.22 -7.56 8.46
CA ILE A 97 -19.35 -6.10 8.62
C ILE A 97 -19.31 -5.38 7.26
N PHE A 98 -18.38 -5.75 6.38
CA PHE A 98 -18.24 -5.10 5.09
C PHE A 98 -19.43 -5.38 4.18
N THR A 99 -19.95 -6.61 4.20
CA THR A 99 -21.16 -6.97 3.46
C THR A 99 -22.39 -6.31 4.06
N SER A 100 -22.56 -6.26 5.38
CA SER A 100 -23.72 -5.61 6.02
C SER A 100 -23.79 -4.11 5.73
N ARG A 101 -22.62 -3.47 5.54
CA ARG A 101 -22.51 -2.05 5.17
C ARG A 101 -22.54 -1.81 3.66
N GLY A 102 -22.60 -2.88 2.86
CA GLY A 102 -22.56 -2.81 1.40
C GLY A 102 -21.22 -2.38 0.82
N TRP A 103 -20.14 -2.41 1.61
CA TRP A 103 -18.79 -2.03 1.21
C TRP A 103 -18.08 -3.12 0.39
N LEU A 104 -18.41 -4.39 0.61
CA LEU A 104 -17.78 -5.48 -0.13
C LEU A 104 -18.84 -6.34 -0.81
N LYS A 105 -18.87 -6.25 -2.14
CA LYS A 105 -19.73 -7.06 -3.01
C LYS A 105 -18.86 -7.84 -3.98
N ARG A 106 -18.85 -9.17 -3.82
CA ARG A 106 -18.10 -10.08 -4.69
C ARG A 106 -19.05 -10.75 -5.69
N THR A 107 -18.53 -11.05 -6.87
CA THR A 107 -19.21 -11.86 -7.89
C THR A 107 -18.28 -12.98 -8.33
N GLU A 108 -18.88 -14.07 -8.83
CA GLU A 108 -18.13 -15.16 -9.43
C GLU A 108 -17.26 -14.65 -10.59
N ASN A 109 -16.00 -15.08 -10.62
CA ASN A 109 -15.02 -14.77 -11.65
C ASN A 109 -14.04 -15.96 -11.81
N PHE A 110 -13.33 -15.99 -12.93
CA PHE A 110 -12.26 -16.97 -13.17
C PHE A 110 -10.96 -16.21 -13.39
N LEU A 111 -10.03 -16.36 -12.46
CA LEU A 111 -8.69 -15.79 -12.60
C LEU A 111 -7.73 -16.84 -13.17
N PRO A 112 -6.77 -16.44 -14.02
CA PRO A 112 -5.63 -17.29 -14.33
C PRO A 112 -5.00 -17.77 -13.02
N ASN A 113 -4.59 -19.04 -12.97
CA ASN A 113 -4.06 -19.62 -11.74
C ASN A 113 -2.94 -18.74 -11.21
N PRO A 114 -3.12 -18.12 -10.03
CA PRO A 114 -2.18 -17.14 -9.53
C PRO A 114 -0.90 -17.79 -9.02
N VAL A 115 -0.92 -19.10 -8.74
CA VAL A 115 0.23 -19.86 -8.27
C VAL A 115 1.19 -20.10 -9.42
N LEU A 116 2.37 -19.48 -9.32
CA LEU A 116 3.48 -19.67 -10.26
C LEU A 116 3.74 -21.17 -10.51
N GLY A 117 3.69 -21.57 -11.79
CA GLY A 117 3.97 -22.94 -12.24
C GLY A 117 2.73 -23.85 -12.36
N LEU A 118 1.55 -23.41 -11.94
CA LEU A 118 0.30 -24.14 -12.17
C LEU A 118 -0.48 -23.51 -13.33
N SER A 119 -0.99 -24.36 -14.23
CA SER A 119 -1.82 -23.92 -15.37
C SER A 119 -3.31 -24.02 -15.04
N GLY A 120 -4.13 -23.29 -15.79
CA GLY A 120 -5.59 -23.31 -15.67
C GLY A 120 -6.14 -22.02 -15.04
N ASN A 121 -7.46 -21.98 -14.87
CA ASN A 121 -8.14 -20.89 -14.18
C ASN A 121 -8.66 -21.39 -12.83
N VAL A 122 -8.66 -20.52 -11.83
CA VAL A 122 -9.22 -20.78 -10.51
C VAL A 122 -10.55 -20.03 -10.39
N PRO A 123 -11.66 -20.72 -10.04
CA PRO A 123 -12.91 -20.04 -9.71
C PRO A 123 -12.72 -19.25 -8.42
N VAL A 124 -13.06 -17.97 -8.45
CA VAL A 124 -12.95 -17.07 -7.30
C VAL A 124 -14.18 -16.18 -7.21
N GLN A 125 -14.45 -15.64 -6.03
CA GLN A 125 -15.36 -14.52 -5.87
C GLN A 125 -14.54 -13.25 -5.75
N GLN A 126 -14.72 -12.33 -6.68
CA GLN A 126 -13.96 -11.08 -6.74
C GLN A 126 -14.85 -9.86 -6.51
N ALA A 127 -14.36 -8.91 -5.72
CA ALA A 127 -14.98 -7.61 -5.52
C ALA A 127 -15.18 -6.85 -6.84
N GLN A 128 -16.40 -6.37 -7.08
CA GLN A 128 -16.71 -5.48 -8.22
C GLN A 128 -16.63 -4.01 -7.83
N ASP A 129 -16.92 -3.73 -6.57
CA ASP A 129 -16.82 -2.41 -5.96
C ASP A 129 -16.33 -2.60 -4.52
N ASN A 130 -15.18 -2.00 -4.21
CA ASN A 130 -14.56 -2.00 -2.90
C ASN A 130 -14.08 -0.58 -2.52
N PRO A 131 -14.80 0.14 -1.64
CA PRO A 131 -14.40 1.46 -1.16
C PRO A 131 -13.35 1.37 -0.04
N ILE A 132 -12.81 0.18 0.26
CA ILE A 132 -11.76 -0.04 1.27
C ILE A 132 -10.45 -0.22 0.55
N TRP A 133 -9.66 0.85 0.44
CA TRP A 133 -8.38 0.83 -0.26
C TRP A 133 -7.23 0.59 0.70
N ILE A 134 -7.36 1.11 1.93
CA ILE A 134 -6.33 1.03 2.96
C ILE A 134 -6.95 0.40 4.22
N MET A 135 -6.24 -0.54 4.82
CA MET A 135 -6.60 -1.13 6.11
C MET A 135 -5.43 -0.96 7.07
N VAL A 136 -5.66 -0.25 8.17
CA VAL A 136 -4.65 -0.03 9.22
C VAL A 136 -4.97 -0.94 10.40
N LEU A 137 -4.11 -1.91 10.64
CA LEU A 137 -4.19 -2.80 11.79
C LEU A 137 -3.52 -2.13 12.99
N MET A 138 -4.22 -2.08 14.11
CA MET A 138 -3.68 -1.54 15.35
C MET A 138 -3.01 -2.65 16.17
N ARG A 139 -2.15 -2.22 17.10
CA ARG A 139 -1.57 -3.08 18.14
C ARG A 139 -2.58 -4.08 18.72
N GLY A 140 -2.11 -5.30 18.95
CA GLY A 140 -2.92 -6.38 19.53
C GLY A 140 -3.61 -7.26 18.50
N VAL A 141 -3.66 -6.89 17.22
CA VAL A 141 -4.07 -7.81 16.15
C VAL A 141 -2.96 -8.86 15.93
N PRO A 142 -3.26 -10.16 15.77
CA PRO A 142 -2.25 -11.19 15.48
C PRO A 142 -1.35 -10.86 14.26
N LEU A 143 -0.14 -11.41 14.23
CA LEU A 143 0.86 -11.20 13.18
C LEU A 143 0.87 -12.31 12.14
N LYS A 144 0.80 -13.57 12.60
CA LYS A 144 1.08 -14.76 11.79
C LYS A 144 -0.01 -15.80 11.97
N ILE A 145 -0.18 -16.60 10.94
CA ILE A 145 -1.09 -17.74 10.91
C ILE A 145 -0.21 -18.97 10.79
N SER A 146 -0.35 -19.88 11.74
CA SER A 146 0.40 -21.14 11.77
C SER A 146 -0.01 -22.03 10.59
N GLU A 147 0.88 -22.96 10.24
CA GLU A 147 0.58 -23.97 9.22
C GLU A 147 -0.62 -24.83 9.64
N ASP A 148 -1.48 -25.14 8.66
CA ASP A 148 -2.58 -26.08 8.80
C ASP A 148 -2.22 -27.40 8.08
N PRO A 149 -1.95 -28.49 8.81
CA PRO A 149 -1.53 -29.76 8.21
C PRO A 149 -2.65 -30.45 7.40
N SER A 150 -3.90 -30.01 7.53
CA SER A 150 -5.02 -30.56 6.76
C SER A 150 -5.04 -30.07 5.31
N VAL A 151 -4.36 -28.96 5.01
CA VAL A 151 -4.31 -28.36 3.68
C VAL A 151 -3.08 -28.88 2.93
N LEU A 152 -3.32 -29.81 2.00
CA LEU A 152 -2.27 -30.44 1.20
C LEU A 152 -2.01 -29.65 -0.09
N ALA A 153 -0.78 -29.18 -0.28
CA ALA A 153 -0.35 -28.57 -1.53
C ALA A 153 -0.07 -29.63 -2.61
N PRO A 154 -0.29 -29.34 -3.91
CA PRO A 154 0.02 -30.26 -5.00
C PRO A 154 1.50 -30.65 -5.02
N GLU A 155 1.79 -31.94 -5.23
CA GLU A 155 3.18 -32.44 -5.29
C GLU A 155 3.99 -31.80 -6.43
N ALA A 156 3.32 -31.38 -7.51
CA ALA A 156 3.95 -30.70 -8.64
C ALA A 156 4.55 -29.32 -8.28
N LEU A 157 4.10 -28.71 -7.18
CA LEU A 157 4.59 -27.41 -6.74
C LEU A 157 5.98 -27.56 -6.10
N MET A 158 6.87 -26.58 -6.29
CA MET A 158 8.18 -26.55 -5.63
C MET A 158 8.02 -26.60 -4.10
N ALA A 159 8.89 -27.35 -3.40
CA ALA A 159 8.75 -27.56 -1.95
C ALA A 159 8.68 -26.26 -1.14
N GLN A 160 9.38 -25.20 -1.56
CA GLN A 160 9.40 -23.89 -0.93
C GLN A 160 8.07 -23.13 -1.04
N LEU A 161 7.21 -23.51 -1.98
CA LEU A 161 5.92 -22.89 -2.27
C LEU A 161 4.75 -23.69 -1.69
N ARG A 162 5.00 -24.85 -1.10
CA ARG A 162 3.98 -25.71 -0.49
C ARG A 162 3.47 -25.27 0.88
N PRO A 163 4.27 -24.60 1.75
CA PRO A 163 3.77 -24.20 3.06
C PRO A 163 2.57 -23.25 2.94
N ASN A 164 1.66 -23.35 3.91
CA ASN A 164 0.42 -22.56 3.95
C ASN A 164 0.33 -21.64 5.19
N TYR A 165 1.41 -21.55 5.98
CA TYR A 165 1.54 -20.50 6.97
C TYR A 165 1.56 -19.14 6.27
N ALA A 166 0.99 -18.12 6.90
CA ALA A 166 0.83 -16.82 6.26
C ALA A 166 0.99 -15.67 7.27
N SER A 167 1.21 -14.47 6.77
CA SER A 167 1.01 -13.26 7.57
C SER A 167 -0.48 -12.90 7.57
N VAL A 168 -0.98 -12.44 8.71
CA VAL A 168 -2.34 -11.90 8.83
C VAL A 168 -2.55 -10.76 7.83
N ASP A 169 -1.55 -9.89 7.68
CA ASP A 169 -1.59 -8.74 6.80
C ASP A 169 -1.76 -9.15 5.32
N SER A 170 -1.04 -10.21 4.89
CA SER A 170 -1.14 -10.71 3.51
C SER A 170 -2.49 -11.34 3.19
N GLU A 171 -3.10 -12.04 4.16
CA GLU A 171 -4.42 -12.64 3.98
C GLU A 171 -5.52 -11.58 3.96
N LEU A 172 -5.37 -10.53 4.78
CA LEU A 172 -6.29 -9.40 4.78
C LEU A 172 -6.16 -8.56 3.51
N ALA A 173 -4.96 -8.46 2.93
CA ALA A 173 -4.75 -7.80 1.65
C ALA A 173 -5.52 -8.46 0.51
N LEU A 174 -5.77 -9.77 0.62
CA LEU A 174 -6.52 -10.57 -0.36
C LEU A 174 -8.03 -10.61 -0.09
N LEU A 175 -8.56 -9.94 0.93
CA LEU A 175 -10.01 -9.90 1.20
C LEU A 175 -10.90 -9.58 -0.02
N PRO A 176 -10.51 -8.74 -0.99
CA PRO A 176 -11.34 -8.52 -2.18
C PRO A 176 -11.57 -9.78 -3.02
N ILE A 177 -10.70 -10.79 -2.91
CA ILE A 177 -10.74 -12.04 -3.69
C ILE A 177 -10.82 -13.25 -2.76
N GLN A 178 -11.90 -14.02 -2.88
CA GLN A 178 -12.11 -15.25 -2.13
C GLN A 178 -11.99 -16.47 -3.03
N GLY A 179 -11.46 -17.58 -2.50
CA GLY A 179 -11.26 -18.84 -3.24
C GLY A 179 -9.85 -19.02 -3.80
N LEU A 180 -8.91 -18.15 -3.43
CA LEU A 180 -7.50 -18.31 -3.77
C LEU A 180 -6.88 -19.50 -3.00
N PRO A 181 -5.92 -20.23 -3.61
CA PRO A 181 -5.17 -21.27 -2.89
C PRO A 181 -4.39 -20.71 -1.70
N LEU A 182 -4.26 -21.49 -0.63
CA LEU A 182 -3.51 -21.13 0.58
C LEU A 182 -1.99 -21.39 0.47
N TYR A 183 -1.56 -21.95 -0.64
CA TYR A 183 -0.16 -22.26 -0.94
C TYR A 183 0.25 -21.54 -2.21
N GLY A 184 1.56 -21.44 -2.43
CA GLY A 184 2.13 -20.78 -3.58
C GLY A 184 2.28 -19.28 -3.42
N MET A 185 2.85 -18.65 -4.44
CA MET A 185 3.01 -17.20 -4.50
C MET A 185 1.96 -16.62 -5.43
N ILE A 186 1.34 -15.54 -5.01
CA ILE A 186 0.40 -14.74 -5.80
C ILE A 186 1.11 -13.45 -6.21
N SER A 187 1.06 -13.12 -7.50
CA SER A 187 1.63 -11.87 -8.01
C SER A 187 0.84 -10.67 -7.51
N ASN A 188 1.54 -9.63 -7.04
CA ASN A 188 0.91 -8.38 -6.65
C ASN A 188 0.43 -7.62 -7.91
N PRO A 189 -0.89 -7.44 -8.11
CA PRO A 189 -1.44 -6.82 -9.31
C PRO A 189 -1.05 -5.33 -9.45
N TYR A 190 -0.78 -4.65 -8.33
CA TYR A 190 -0.35 -3.26 -8.34
C TYR A 190 1.12 -3.12 -8.79
N PHE A 191 2.01 -3.98 -8.28
CA PHE A 191 3.42 -3.98 -8.68
C PHE A 191 3.62 -4.46 -10.12
N ALA A 192 2.81 -5.42 -10.57
CA ALA A 192 2.93 -5.98 -11.92
C ALA A 192 2.45 -5.03 -13.03
N ASP A 193 1.76 -3.92 -12.70
CA ASP A 193 1.27 -2.99 -13.69
C ASP A 193 2.39 -2.07 -14.22
N LYS A 194 2.85 -2.36 -15.43
CA LYS A 194 3.92 -1.62 -16.11
C LYS A 194 3.53 -0.18 -16.49
N ARG A 195 2.26 0.21 -16.35
CA ARG A 195 1.75 1.52 -16.77
C ARG A 195 1.90 2.61 -15.71
N ILE A 196 2.46 2.30 -14.53
CA ILE A 196 2.65 3.20 -13.37
C ILE A 196 1.43 4.13 -13.20
N ARG A 197 0.36 3.60 -12.59
CA ARG A 197 -0.86 4.37 -12.29
C ARG A 197 -1.12 4.42 -10.80
N PRO A 198 -1.78 5.48 -10.29
CA PRO A 198 -2.15 5.59 -8.89
C PRO A 198 -2.97 4.39 -8.41
N PHE A 199 -2.84 4.05 -7.13
CA PHE A 199 -3.74 3.13 -6.49
C PHE A 199 -5.14 3.74 -6.41
N GLY A 200 -6.15 3.00 -6.84
CA GLY A 200 -7.54 3.44 -6.83
C GLY A 200 -8.49 2.27 -6.99
N GLN A 201 -9.77 2.56 -7.27
CA GLN A 201 -10.85 1.58 -7.32
C GLN A 201 -10.51 0.30 -8.10
N PHE A 202 -9.87 0.43 -9.27
CA PHE A 202 -9.47 -0.72 -10.08
C PHE A 202 -8.61 -1.70 -9.27
N PHE A 203 -7.61 -1.23 -8.53
CA PHE A 203 -6.74 -2.11 -7.73
C PHE A 203 -7.39 -2.54 -6.42
N ALA A 204 -8.20 -1.66 -5.81
CA ALA A 204 -8.96 -1.97 -4.60
C ALA A 204 -9.87 -3.20 -4.78
N ASN A 205 -10.35 -3.43 -6.00
CA ASN A 205 -11.13 -4.63 -6.35
C ASN A 205 -10.32 -5.94 -6.37
N TYR A 206 -8.98 -5.88 -6.29
CA TYR A 206 -8.09 -7.05 -6.27
C TYR A 206 -7.28 -7.17 -4.97
N LEU A 207 -7.01 -6.05 -4.31
CA LEU A 207 -5.99 -5.92 -3.27
C LEU A 207 -6.38 -4.77 -2.32
N ILE A 208 -6.19 -4.95 -1.01
CA ILE A 208 -6.23 -3.87 -0.01
C ILE A 208 -4.79 -3.56 0.43
N LEU A 209 -4.45 -2.27 0.54
CA LEU A 209 -3.18 -1.84 1.13
C LEU A 209 -3.26 -1.97 2.65
N VAL A 210 -2.81 -3.12 3.15
CA VAL A 210 -2.75 -3.38 4.59
C VAL A 210 -1.47 -2.79 5.17
N THR A 211 -1.61 -2.03 6.24
CA THR A 211 -0.50 -1.49 7.03
C THR A 211 -0.77 -1.72 8.51
N ARG A 212 0.26 -1.61 9.34
CA ARG A 212 0.15 -1.88 10.78
C ARG A 212 0.80 -0.79 11.61
N LEU A 213 0.10 -0.34 12.64
CA LEU A 213 0.61 0.54 13.69
C LEU A 213 0.73 -0.26 14.98
N ASP A 214 1.91 -0.83 15.17
CA ASP A 214 2.20 -1.73 16.28
C ASP A 214 3.63 -1.57 16.78
N GLY A 215 3.86 -1.95 18.03
CA GLY A 215 5.15 -1.87 18.68
C GLY A 215 5.14 -2.52 20.07
N PRO A 216 6.33 -2.72 20.67
CA PRO A 216 6.48 -3.42 21.94
C PRO A 216 5.67 -2.81 23.10
N THR A 217 5.46 -1.49 23.07
CA THR A 217 4.67 -0.76 24.06
C THR A 217 3.69 0.19 23.38
N PRO A 218 2.55 0.50 24.00
CA PRO A 218 1.60 1.46 23.45
C PRO A 218 2.19 2.87 23.28
N ASP A 219 3.16 3.27 24.11
CA ASP A 219 3.82 4.57 23.99
C ASP A 219 4.67 4.69 22.72
N ILE A 220 5.25 3.59 22.24
CA ILE A 220 5.95 3.57 20.95
C ILE A 220 4.96 3.81 19.82
N VAL A 221 3.78 3.20 19.85
CA VAL A 221 2.74 3.42 18.82
C VAL A 221 2.22 4.86 18.87
N ARG A 222 1.95 5.42 20.06
CA ARG A 222 1.57 6.84 20.21
C ARG A 222 2.63 7.76 19.61
N ARG A 223 3.90 7.46 19.87
CA ARG A 223 5.03 8.20 19.32
C ARG A 223 5.10 8.07 17.80
N MET A 224 4.93 6.88 17.22
CA MET A 224 4.89 6.70 15.76
C MET A 224 3.83 7.60 15.10
N ILE A 225 2.62 7.65 15.68
CA ILE A 225 1.52 8.48 15.18
C ILE A 225 1.90 9.97 15.29
N ARG A 226 2.33 10.41 16.48
CA ARG A 226 2.65 11.82 16.75
C ARG A 226 3.82 12.31 15.90
N ASP A 227 4.91 11.55 15.86
CA ASP A 227 6.14 11.94 15.17
C ASP A 227 5.89 12.06 13.66
N ALA A 228 5.05 11.18 13.08
CA ALA A 228 4.62 11.30 11.68
C ALA A 228 3.83 12.59 11.42
N VAL A 229 2.84 12.89 12.25
CA VAL A 229 2.03 14.12 12.14
C VAL A 229 2.87 15.38 12.31
N GLU A 230 3.83 15.35 13.24
CA GLU A 230 4.73 16.49 13.46
C GLU A 230 5.68 16.71 12.29
N THR A 231 6.23 15.62 11.74
CA THR A 231 7.12 15.65 10.58
C THR A 231 6.38 16.16 9.33
N GLU A 232 5.11 15.78 9.15
CA GLU A 232 4.28 16.28 8.04
C GLU A 232 4.06 17.80 8.10
N LYS A 233 4.04 18.39 9.30
CA LYS A 233 3.89 19.86 9.47
C LYS A 233 5.20 20.62 9.32
N THR A 234 6.29 20.02 9.76
CA THR A 234 7.61 20.66 9.84
C THR A 234 8.52 20.36 8.65
N GLU A 235 8.07 19.46 7.77
CA GLU A 235 8.83 18.83 6.69
C GLU A 235 10.05 18.04 7.20
N LEU A 236 10.38 16.94 6.52
CA LEU A 236 11.57 16.17 6.86
C LEU A 236 12.82 16.82 6.26
N THR A 237 13.57 17.56 7.08
CA THR A 237 14.82 18.22 6.66
C THR A 237 16.04 17.51 7.24
N GLY A 238 17.06 17.28 6.39
CA GLY A 238 18.29 16.60 6.82
C GLY A 238 19.13 16.06 5.67
N ARG A 239 20.23 15.41 6.02
CA ARG A 239 21.07 14.67 5.06
C ARG A 239 20.56 13.24 4.97
N ALA A 240 20.10 12.86 3.78
CA ALA A 240 19.83 11.46 3.46
C ALA A 240 21.13 10.79 2.98
N PHE A 241 21.50 9.69 3.61
CA PHE A 241 22.61 8.85 3.17
C PHE A 241 22.03 7.63 2.46
N PHE A 242 22.25 7.56 1.16
CA PHE A 242 21.89 6.40 0.37
C PHE A 242 23.13 5.51 0.24
N ASP A 243 23.04 4.29 0.79
CA ASP A 243 24.08 3.28 0.55
C ASP A 243 23.97 2.84 -0.90
N VAL A 244 25.05 3.09 -1.65
CA VAL A 244 25.13 2.82 -3.08
C VAL A 244 25.34 1.33 -3.40
N ARG A 245 25.29 0.42 -2.41
CA ARG A 245 25.37 -1.04 -2.55
C ARG A 245 26.28 -1.50 -3.72
N SER A 246 27.56 -1.15 -3.63
CA SER A 246 28.60 -1.59 -4.57
C SER A 246 28.49 -1.09 -6.02
N ILE A 247 27.92 0.10 -6.27
CA ILE A 247 28.18 0.80 -7.54
C ILE A 247 29.64 1.25 -7.57
N GLU A 248 30.50 0.46 -8.22
CA GLU A 248 31.93 0.78 -8.39
C GLU A 248 32.18 1.87 -9.45
N LYS A 249 31.20 2.15 -10.31
CA LYS A 249 31.33 3.11 -11.42
C LYS A 249 30.32 4.25 -11.27
N LYS A 250 30.85 5.47 -11.27
CA LYS A 250 30.11 6.73 -11.11
C LYS A 250 29.03 6.99 -12.19
N ASP A 251 29.02 6.21 -13.26
CA ASP A 251 28.21 6.43 -14.47
C ASP A 251 27.14 5.35 -14.71
N ASP A 252 26.88 4.45 -13.76
CA ASP A 252 25.76 3.48 -13.87
C ASP A 252 24.52 4.07 -13.17
N PRO A 253 23.41 4.36 -13.90
CA PRO A 253 22.25 5.07 -13.37
C PRO A 253 21.46 4.29 -12.30
#